data_AF-A0AAD2CM01-F1
#
_entry.id   AF-A0AAD2CM01-F1
#
_cell.length_a   1.000
_cell.length_b   1.000
_cell.length_c   1.000
_cell.angle_alpha   90.00
_cell.angle_beta   90.00
_cell.angle_gamma   90.00
#
_symmetry.space_group_name_H-M   'P 1'
#
loop_
_entity.id
_entity.type
_entity.pdbx_description
1 polymer ?
#
loop_
_entity_poly.entity_id
_entity_poly.type
_entity_poly.pdbx_seq_one_letter_code
_entity_poly.pdbx_strand_id
1 'polypeptide(L)'
;MIENTDSEIQELEAIQEEIQEEIEELENAALSRSAESPTMITSDRLRHHHAHRTNLRMKVFATLNDPRIELLAAASVILSTFLVAVSTLDNLSIEAYAAIDDAVIGLNVLFTIDFFVRWYAAGQFKFIYLTKPLAIIDLFVVIIPLFLGSVMPMLDGFGLMGDFVPNVSESSGLQVLLLLRVLRLKRVLTDIQTFRRFAGAIGIRRSDVRPYQLQLSRVLLSIFTLLSVASGLIYTAEHAVNPAIPDYFTALYFGLTTLTTVGFGDIVPVTFNGRLVVCGSILVGIAVIPAQAAKLVDAIVASQGLAEDETIGTMTRSTSLLTTKKSRGDTDSPTNGLGPSGADLEVPPKDVKMENTGNAASYKVCGNCRATGHRMDATFCFNCGSKI
;
A
#
# COMPACT_ATOMS: atom_id res chain seq x y z
N MET A 1 55.44 -31.54 38.42
CA MET A 1 54.36 -31.61 37.41
C MET A 1 54.02 -30.21 36.86
N ILE A 2 55.02 -29.32 36.67
CA ILE A 2 54.86 -27.94 36.18
C ILE A 2 55.89 -27.64 35.05
N GLU A 3 56.71 -28.60 34.62
CA GLU A 3 57.73 -28.38 33.56
C GLU A 3 57.23 -28.71 32.13
N ASN A 4 55.99 -29.18 31.95
CA ASN A 4 55.50 -29.66 30.66
C ASN A 4 54.53 -28.70 29.95
N THR A 5 54.21 -27.55 30.55
CA THR A 5 53.25 -26.57 30.00
C THR A 5 53.93 -25.49 29.16
N ASP A 6 55.19 -25.16 29.43
CA ASP A 6 55.89 -24.09 28.68
C ASP A 6 56.32 -24.54 27.29
N SER A 7 56.61 -25.84 27.08
CA SER A 7 56.93 -26.38 25.74
C SER A 7 55.71 -26.44 24.84
N GLU A 8 54.54 -26.80 25.37
CA GLU A 8 53.28 -26.84 24.60
C GLU A 8 52.83 -25.42 24.19
N ILE A 9 53.10 -24.41 25.02
CA ILE A 9 52.81 -23.01 24.68
C ILE A 9 53.74 -22.52 23.56
N GLN A 10 55.03 -22.87 23.60
CA GLN A 10 55.98 -22.51 22.53
C GLN A 10 55.66 -23.19 21.19
N GLU A 11 55.20 -24.43 21.20
CA GLU A 11 54.76 -25.11 19.96
C GLU A 11 53.50 -24.46 19.38
N LEU A 12 52.55 -24.02 20.22
CA LEU A 12 51.34 -23.34 19.76
C LEU A 12 51.63 -21.94 19.20
N GLU A 13 52.57 -21.20 19.77
CA GLU A 13 52.99 -19.89 19.24
C GLU A 13 53.69 -20.02 17.89
N ALA A 14 54.54 -21.05 17.70
CA ALA A 14 55.19 -21.32 16.43
C ALA A 14 54.18 -21.71 15.32
N ILE A 15 53.17 -22.50 15.65
CA ILE A 15 52.08 -22.86 14.71
C ILE A 15 51.23 -21.63 14.36
N GLN A 16 51.02 -20.69 15.29
CA GLN A 16 50.31 -19.46 14.99
C GLN A 16 51.06 -18.57 14.00
N GLU A 17 52.38 -18.43 14.14
CA GLU A 17 53.20 -17.64 13.19
C GLU A 17 53.18 -18.25 11.78
N GLU A 18 53.31 -19.56 11.66
CA GLU A 18 53.31 -20.26 10.36
C GLU A 18 51.96 -20.09 9.61
N ILE A 19 50.84 -20.16 10.35
CA ILE A 19 49.50 -19.91 9.77
C ILE A 19 49.34 -18.45 9.34
N GLN A 20 49.96 -17.51 10.06
CA GLN A 20 49.83 -16.08 9.74
C GLN A 20 50.61 -15.70 8.47
N GLU A 21 51.80 -16.27 8.25
CA GLU A 21 52.55 -16.12 7.00
C GLU A 21 51.78 -16.71 5.80
N GLU A 22 51.16 -17.88 5.95
CA GLU A 22 50.43 -18.54 4.85
C GLU A 22 49.18 -17.74 4.43
N ILE A 23 48.51 -17.07 5.39
CA ILE A 23 47.39 -16.18 5.11
C ILE A 23 47.84 -14.93 4.36
N GLU A 24 48.96 -14.31 4.75
CA GLU A 24 49.48 -13.10 4.12
C GLU A 24 49.97 -13.37 2.68
N GLU A 25 50.53 -14.56 2.44
CA GLU A 25 50.94 -14.99 1.09
C GLU A 25 49.73 -15.23 0.18
N LEU A 26 48.65 -15.83 0.70
CA LEU A 26 47.39 -16.00 -0.03
C LEU A 26 46.68 -14.67 -0.34
N GLU A 27 46.73 -13.71 0.58
CA GLU A 27 46.14 -12.38 0.38
C GLU A 27 46.90 -11.59 -0.69
N ASN A 28 48.23 -11.64 -0.66
CA ASN A 28 49.09 -11.04 -1.70
C ASN A 28 48.92 -11.71 -3.08
N ALA A 29 48.71 -13.04 -3.11
CA ALA A 29 48.38 -13.77 -4.33
C ALA A 29 46.96 -13.48 -4.87
N ALA A 30 46.03 -13.03 -4.02
CA ALA A 30 44.71 -12.57 -4.44
C ALA A 30 44.74 -11.14 -4.98
N LEU A 31 45.53 -10.25 -4.35
CA LEU A 31 45.74 -8.86 -4.79
C LEU A 31 46.42 -8.78 -6.16
N SER A 32 47.42 -9.63 -6.43
CA SER A 32 48.08 -9.70 -7.74
C SER A 32 47.15 -10.21 -8.85
N ARG A 33 46.28 -11.19 -8.57
CA ARG A 33 45.24 -11.66 -9.50
C ARG A 33 44.16 -10.62 -9.82
N SER A 34 43.91 -9.68 -8.91
CA SER A 34 43.00 -8.56 -9.18
C SER A 34 43.59 -7.49 -10.12
N ALA A 35 44.92 -7.46 -10.31
CA ALA A 35 45.60 -6.46 -11.12
C ALA A 35 45.72 -6.85 -12.60
N GLU A 36 45.64 -8.14 -12.95
CA GLU A 36 45.63 -8.63 -14.33
C GLU A 36 44.21 -8.95 -14.81
N SER A 37 43.49 -7.93 -15.29
CA SER A 37 42.29 -8.13 -16.12
C SER A 37 42.64 -8.02 -17.61
N PRO A 38 42.69 -9.13 -18.37
CA PRO A 38 42.80 -9.07 -19.82
C PRO A 38 41.44 -8.74 -20.46
N THR A 39 41.49 -7.91 -21.52
CA THR A 39 40.43 -7.62 -22.53
C THR A 39 39.47 -6.43 -22.30
N MET A 40 40.02 -5.22 -22.41
CA MET A 40 39.26 -3.95 -22.47
C MET A 40 38.37 -3.78 -23.73
N ILE A 41 38.57 -4.57 -24.80
CA ILE A 41 37.89 -4.39 -26.09
C ILE A 41 36.58 -5.21 -26.19
N THR A 42 36.50 -6.37 -25.53
CA THR A 42 35.26 -7.17 -25.42
C THR A 42 34.34 -6.65 -24.33
N SER A 43 34.89 -6.05 -23.26
CA SER A 43 34.12 -5.47 -22.17
C SER A 43 33.28 -4.26 -22.59
N ASP A 44 33.72 -3.45 -23.56
CA ASP A 44 32.94 -2.27 -23.98
C ASP A 44 31.74 -2.63 -24.88
N ARG A 45 31.86 -3.64 -25.75
CA ARG A 45 30.68 -4.16 -26.49
C ARG A 45 29.67 -4.85 -25.56
N LEU A 46 30.14 -5.62 -24.57
CA LEU A 46 29.30 -6.21 -23.53
C LEU A 46 28.70 -5.14 -22.61
N ARG A 47 29.47 -4.12 -22.21
CA ARG A 47 28.98 -2.97 -21.40
C ARG A 47 27.96 -2.16 -22.15
N HIS A 48 28.11 -1.90 -23.46
CA HIS A 48 27.08 -1.20 -24.23
C HIS A 48 25.79 -2.02 -24.40
N HIS A 49 25.89 -3.33 -24.62
CA HIS A 49 24.71 -4.21 -24.66
C HIS A 49 24.03 -4.36 -23.29
N HIS A 50 24.80 -4.44 -22.20
CA HIS A 50 24.28 -4.45 -20.84
C HIS A 50 23.70 -3.10 -20.45
N ALA A 51 24.37 -1.99 -20.73
CA ALA A 51 23.89 -0.62 -20.45
C ALA A 51 22.61 -0.30 -21.24
N HIS A 52 22.51 -0.71 -22.50
CA HIS A 52 21.31 -0.48 -23.30
C HIS A 52 20.15 -1.40 -22.89
N ARG A 53 20.42 -2.67 -22.55
CA ARG A 53 19.40 -3.60 -22.00
C ARG A 53 18.94 -3.20 -20.59
N THR A 54 19.82 -2.67 -19.75
CA THR A 54 19.42 -2.08 -18.47
C THR A 54 18.58 -0.82 -18.70
N ASN A 55 18.87 -0.02 -19.73
CA ASN A 55 18.05 1.15 -20.06
C ASN A 55 16.63 0.78 -20.50
N LEU A 56 16.45 -0.23 -21.37
CA LEU A 56 15.10 -0.67 -21.76
C LEU A 56 14.34 -1.28 -20.57
N ARG A 57 14.97 -2.15 -19.78
CA ARG A 57 14.33 -2.74 -18.60
C ARG A 57 13.93 -1.68 -17.58
N MET A 58 14.82 -0.73 -17.29
CA MET A 58 14.54 0.37 -16.36
C MET A 58 13.46 1.31 -16.89
N LYS A 59 13.43 1.56 -18.22
CA LYS A 59 12.37 2.36 -18.86
C LYS A 59 11.02 1.66 -18.79
N VAL A 60 10.96 0.37 -19.12
CA VAL A 60 9.74 -0.45 -19.00
C VAL A 60 9.28 -0.54 -17.55
N PHE A 61 10.21 -0.75 -16.60
CA PHE A 61 9.89 -0.76 -15.17
C PHE A 61 9.37 0.60 -14.69
N ALA A 62 9.96 1.70 -15.14
CA ALA A 62 9.48 3.05 -14.82
C ALA A 62 8.06 3.28 -15.38
N THR A 63 7.82 2.93 -16.65
CA THR A 63 6.51 3.08 -17.29
C THR A 63 5.44 2.18 -16.65
N LEU A 64 5.77 0.94 -16.30
CA LEU A 64 4.82 0.03 -15.63
C LEU A 64 4.43 0.47 -14.21
N ASN A 65 5.28 1.26 -13.58
CA ASN A 65 5.04 1.83 -12.25
C ASN A 65 4.46 3.25 -12.35
N ASP A 66 4.15 3.74 -13.56
CA ASP A 66 3.44 5.00 -13.72
C ASP A 66 2.00 4.84 -13.22
N PRO A 67 1.50 5.80 -12.43
CA PRO A 67 0.17 5.69 -11.82
C PRO A 67 -0.97 5.67 -12.84
N ARG A 68 -0.74 6.22 -14.04
CA ARG A 68 -1.72 6.18 -15.14
C ARG A 68 -1.91 4.75 -15.66
N ILE A 69 -0.82 3.99 -15.79
CA ILE A 69 -0.87 2.60 -16.25
C ILE A 69 -1.52 1.72 -15.17
N GLU A 70 -1.21 1.95 -13.90
CA GLU A 70 -1.87 1.25 -12.80
C GLU A 70 -3.37 1.57 -12.72
N LEU A 71 -3.77 2.83 -12.97
CA LEU A 71 -5.17 3.23 -13.06
C LEU A 71 -5.88 2.54 -14.23
N LEU A 72 -5.26 2.49 -15.42
CA LEU A 72 -5.82 1.79 -16.58
C LEU A 72 -5.92 0.29 -16.34
N ALA A 73 -4.95 -0.33 -15.68
CA ALA A 73 -5.01 -1.72 -15.27
C ALA A 73 -6.15 -1.98 -14.27
N ALA A 74 -6.35 -1.09 -13.29
CA ALA A 74 -7.46 -1.19 -12.34
C ALA A 74 -8.82 -1.02 -13.02
N ALA A 75 -8.95 -0.01 -13.90
CA ALA A 75 -10.18 0.28 -14.63
C ALA A 75 -10.53 -0.84 -15.60
N SER A 76 -9.55 -1.41 -16.31
CA SER A 76 -9.77 -2.57 -17.18
C SER A 76 -10.17 -3.83 -16.41
N VAL A 77 -9.67 -4.03 -15.18
CA VAL A 77 -10.13 -5.11 -14.30
C VAL A 77 -11.61 -4.93 -13.94
N ILE A 78 -12.02 -3.72 -13.54
CA ILE A 78 -13.43 -3.42 -13.23
C ILE A 78 -14.32 -3.59 -14.46
N LEU A 79 -13.89 -3.07 -15.61
CA LEU A 79 -14.58 -3.24 -16.89
C LEU A 79 -14.72 -4.71 -17.25
N SER A 80 -13.66 -5.49 -17.08
CA SER A 80 -13.67 -6.92 -17.38
C SER A 80 -14.63 -7.68 -16.46
N THR A 81 -14.63 -7.40 -15.15
CA THR A 81 -15.59 -7.99 -14.21
C THR A 81 -17.03 -7.62 -14.58
N PHE A 82 -17.27 -6.37 -15.00
CA PHE A 82 -18.57 -5.92 -15.45
C PHE A 82 -19.03 -6.64 -16.73
N LEU A 83 -18.16 -6.79 -17.72
CA LEU A 83 -18.48 -7.51 -18.96
C LEU A 83 -18.83 -8.98 -18.68
N VAL A 84 -18.09 -9.64 -17.80
CA VAL A 84 -18.39 -11.02 -17.39
C VAL A 84 -19.71 -11.10 -16.62
N ALA A 85 -20.03 -10.11 -15.79
CA ALA A 85 -21.34 -10.06 -15.13
C ALA A 85 -22.48 -9.90 -16.15
N VAL A 86 -22.31 -9.03 -17.15
CA VAL A 86 -23.29 -8.83 -18.22
C VAL A 86 -23.46 -10.09 -19.06
N SER A 87 -22.39 -10.84 -19.37
CA SER A 87 -22.49 -12.08 -20.15
C SER A 87 -23.29 -13.20 -19.46
N THR A 88 -23.67 -13.04 -18.19
CA THR A 88 -24.56 -13.98 -17.49
C THR A 88 -26.05 -13.66 -17.65
N LEU A 89 -26.40 -12.58 -18.35
CA LEU A 89 -27.80 -12.22 -18.59
C LEU A 89 -28.39 -13.05 -19.73
N ASP A 90 -29.50 -13.72 -19.46
CA ASP A 90 -30.21 -14.57 -20.42
C ASP A 90 -30.82 -13.81 -21.62
N ASN A 91 -31.05 -12.50 -21.47
CA ASN A 91 -31.76 -11.66 -22.46
C ASN A 91 -30.83 -10.95 -23.46
N LEU A 92 -29.62 -11.45 -23.67
CA LEU A 92 -28.67 -10.88 -24.63
C LEU A 92 -28.91 -11.44 -26.04
N SER A 93 -28.77 -10.58 -27.07
CA SER A 93 -28.73 -11.06 -28.45
C SER A 93 -27.45 -11.88 -28.68
N ILE A 94 -27.50 -12.85 -29.60
CA ILE A 94 -26.36 -13.71 -29.94
C ILE A 94 -25.14 -12.86 -30.36
N GLU A 95 -25.37 -11.79 -31.12
CA GLU A 95 -24.32 -10.84 -31.52
C GLU A 95 -23.71 -10.08 -30.33
N ALA A 96 -24.53 -9.67 -29.36
CA ALA A 96 -24.04 -9.00 -28.17
C ALA A 96 -23.23 -9.93 -27.28
N TYR A 97 -23.66 -11.19 -27.13
CA TYR A 97 -22.92 -12.21 -26.40
C TYR A 97 -21.54 -12.44 -27.02
N ALA A 98 -21.48 -12.65 -28.35
CA ALA A 98 -20.23 -12.83 -29.07
C ALA A 98 -19.29 -11.61 -28.94
N ALA A 99 -19.81 -10.39 -29.07
CA ALA A 99 -19.02 -9.18 -28.92
C ALA A 99 -18.46 -9.00 -27.49
N ILE A 100 -19.23 -9.37 -26.47
CA ILE A 100 -18.78 -9.34 -25.07
C ILE A 100 -17.70 -10.38 -24.84
N ASP A 101 -17.88 -11.61 -25.35
CA ASP A 101 -16.90 -12.68 -25.21
C ASP A 101 -15.57 -12.31 -25.89
N ASP A 102 -15.62 -11.80 -27.13
CA ASP A 102 -14.45 -11.29 -27.85
C ASP A 102 -13.73 -10.17 -27.06
N ALA A 103 -14.48 -9.25 -26.46
CA ALA A 103 -13.92 -8.18 -25.63
C ALA A 103 -13.25 -8.73 -24.35
N VAL A 104 -13.86 -9.73 -23.71
CA VAL A 104 -13.31 -10.40 -22.52
C VAL A 104 -12.02 -11.14 -22.87
N ILE A 105 -11.99 -11.85 -24.00
CA ILE A 105 -10.78 -12.52 -24.51
C ILE A 105 -9.68 -11.48 -24.79
N GLY A 106 -10.00 -10.39 -25.48
CA GLY A 106 -9.04 -9.31 -25.75
C GLY A 106 -8.43 -8.71 -24.47
N LEU A 107 -9.24 -8.49 -23.44
CA LEU A 107 -8.77 -8.05 -22.12
C LEU A 107 -7.89 -9.10 -21.43
N ASN A 108 -8.21 -10.39 -21.55
CA ASN A 108 -7.39 -11.48 -21.00
C ASN A 108 -6.00 -11.53 -21.65
N VAL A 109 -5.93 -11.34 -22.98
CA VAL A 109 -4.66 -11.26 -23.71
C VAL A 109 -3.85 -10.06 -23.22
N LEU A 110 -4.48 -8.89 -23.08
CA LEU A 110 -3.82 -7.69 -22.56
C LEU A 110 -3.25 -7.90 -21.15
N PHE A 111 -4.02 -8.52 -20.25
CA PHE A 111 -3.55 -8.82 -18.89
C PHE A 111 -2.41 -9.84 -18.86
N THR A 112 -2.42 -10.79 -19.79
CA THR A 112 -1.35 -11.77 -19.94
C THR A 112 -0.07 -11.06 -20.36
N ILE A 113 -0.15 -10.17 -21.34
CA ILE A 113 0.96 -9.33 -21.77
C ILE A 113 1.47 -8.47 -20.61
N ASP A 114 0.60 -7.75 -19.88
CA ASP A 114 1.00 -6.95 -18.72
C ASP A 114 1.75 -7.79 -17.68
N PHE A 115 1.28 -9.01 -17.39
CA PHE A 115 1.96 -9.93 -16.48
C PHE A 115 3.37 -10.31 -16.98
N PHE A 116 3.52 -10.72 -18.24
CA PHE A 116 4.83 -11.09 -18.79
C PHE A 116 5.80 -9.90 -18.84
N VAL A 117 5.31 -8.71 -19.20
CA VAL A 117 6.13 -7.49 -19.22
C VAL A 117 6.59 -7.15 -17.80
N ARG A 118 5.73 -7.28 -16.78
CA ARG A 118 6.10 -7.08 -15.37
C ARG A 118 7.09 -8.13 -14.86
N TRP A 119 6.90 -9.39 -15.23
CA TRP A 119 7.81 -10.48 -14.86
C TRP A 119 9.20 -10.29 -15.49
N TYR A 120 9.25 -9.84 -16.75
CA TYR A 120 10.49 -9.44 -17.41
C TYR A 120 11.16 -8.26 -16.72
N ALA A 121 10.40 -7.18 -16.44
CA ALA A 121 10.90 -5.96 -15.81
C ALA A 121 11.47 -6.19 -14.39
N ALA A 122 10.87 -7.10 -13.63
CA ALA A 122 11.27 -7.38 -12.25
C ALA A 122 12.59 -8.15 -12.10
N GLY A 123 13.04 -8.88 -13.14
CA GLY A 123 14.28 -9.64 -13.03
C GLY A 123 14.56 -10.65 -14.12
N GLN A 124 14.11 -10.43 -15.36
CA GLN A 124 14.35 -11.33 -16.50
C GLN A 124 13.85 -12.76 -16.26
N PHE A 125 12.58 -12.91 -15.89
CA PHE A 125 11.93 -14.22 -15.71
C PHE A 125 12.47 -15.08 -14.55
N LYS A 126 13.11 -14.49 -13.54
CA LYS A 126 13.47 -15.22 -12.31
C LYS A 126 12.21 -15.77 -11.63
N PHE A 127 12.24 -17.06 -11.27
CA PHE A 127 11.15 -17.74 -10.55
C PHE A 127 10.86 -17.14 -9.17
N ILE A 128 11.84 -16.46 -8.56
CA ILE A 128 11.64 -15.74 -7.29
C ILE A 128 10.58 -14.64 -7.37
N TYR A 129 10.26 -14.15 -8.57
CA TYR A 129 9.17 -13.20 -8.76
C TYR A 129 7.81 -13.89 -8.65
N LEU A 130 7.69 -15.12 -9.15
CA LEU A 130 6.46 -15.91 -9.14
C LEU A 130 6.06 -16.39 -7.75
N THR A 131 6.98 -16.41 -6.78
CA THR A 131 6.67 -16.76 -5.39
C THR A 131 6.06 -15.61 -4.60
N LYS A 132 5.98 -14.39 -5.17
CA LYS A 132 5.28 -13.27 -4.53
C LYS A 132 3.77 -13.52 -4.55
N PRO A 133 3.03 -13.31 -3.44
CA PRO A 133 1.61 -13.65 -3.35
C PRO A 133 0.75 -12.97 -4.42
N LEU A 134 1.07 -11.72 -4.78
CA LEU A 134 0.39 -10.98 -5.85
C LEU A 134 0.67 -11.55 -7.24
N ALA A 135 1.89 -12.03 -7.49
CA ALA A 135 2.25 -12.65 -8.77
C ALA A 135 1.61 -14.04 -8.92
N ILE A 136 1.43 -14.76 -7.81
CA ILE A 136 0.68 -16.02 -7.78
C ILE A 136 -0.77 -15.77 -8.15
N ILE A 137 -1.43 -14.77 -7.53
CA ILE A 137 -2.81 -14.41 -7.90
C ILE A 137 -2.87 -14.09 -9.39
N ASP A 138 -1.93 -13.30 -9.91
CA ASP A 138 -1.92 -12.95 -11.33
C ASP A 138 -1.72 -14.16 -12.25
N LEU A 139 -0.85 -15.09 -11.88
CA LEU A 139 -0.57 -16.35 -12.58
C LEU A 139 -1.82 -17.24 -12.62
N PHE A 140 -2.42 -17.53 -11.46
CA PHE A 140 -3.60 -18.42 -11.39
C PHE A 140 -4.83 -17.81 -12.06
N VAL A 141 -5.02 -16.50 -11.96
CA VAL A 141 -6.26 -15.85 -12.45
C VAL A 141 -6.21 -15.52 -13.93
N VAL A 142 -5.04 -15.28 -14.52
CA VAL A 142 -4.95 -14.87 -15.94
C VAL A 142 -4.36 -15.94 -16.84
N ILE A 143 -3.33 -16.66 -16.39
CA ILE A 143 -2.72 -17.66 -17.26
C ILE A 143 -3.60 -18.90 -17.33
N ILE A 144 -4.21 -19.35 -16.22
CA ILE A 144 -5.03 -20.57 -16.23
C ILE A 144 -6.26 -20.43 -17.14
N PRO A 145 -7.09 -19.37 -17.06
CA PRO A 145 -8.28 -19.30 -17.90
C PRO A 145 -7.96 -19.07 -19.37
N LEU A 146 -6.92 -18.28 -19.69
CA LEU A 146 -6.46 -18.13 -21.08
C LEU A 146 -5.92 -19.46 -21.63
N PHE A 147 -5.17 -20.19 -20.81
CA PHE A 147 -4.59 -21.47 -21.20
C PHE A 147 -5.69 -22.52 -21.43
N LEU A 148 -6.61 -22.69 -20.48
CA LEU A 148 -7.71 -23.67 -20.60
C LEU A 148 -8.77 -23.27 -21.64
N GLY A 149 -9.15 -22.00 -21.69
CA GLY A 149 -10.28 -21.52 -22.52
C GLY A 149 -9.90 -21.17 -23.95
N SER A 150 -8.64 -20.81 -24.22
CA SER A 150 -8.22 -20.38 -25.56
C SER A 150 -7.09 -21.24 -26.13
N VAL A 151 -6.03 -21.50 -25.35
CA VAL A 151 -4.85 -22.21 -25.85
C VAL A 151 -5.13 -23.70 -26.05
N MET A 152 -5.85 -24.35 -25.13
CA MET A 152 -6.15 -25.79 -25.22
C MET A 152 -7.05 -26.12 -26.43
N PRO A 153 -8.19 -25.44 -26.67
CA PRO A 153 -9.00 -25.68 -27.87
C PRO A 153 -8.25 -25.34 -29.17
N MET A 154 -7.42 -24.31 -29.16
CA MET A 154 -6.58 -23.95 -30.31
C MET A 154 -5.56 -25.06 -30.64
N LEU A 155 -4.93 -25.66 -29.63
CA LEU A 155 -3.98 -26.77 -29.81
C LEU A 155 -4.67 -28.06 -30.27
N ASP A 156 -5.87 -28.34 -29.76
CA ASP A 156 -6.70 -29.48 -30.18
C ASP A 156 -7.19 -29.32 -31.63
N GLY A 157 -7.62 -28.11 -32.02
CA GLY A 157 -7.92 -27.78 -33.41
C GLY A 157 -6.72 -27.93 -34.37
N PHE A 158 -5.49 -27.93 -33.83
CA PHE A 158 -4.26 -28.22 -34.56
C PHE A 158 -3.86 -29.71 -34.56
N GLY A 159 -4.61 -30.57 -33.87
CA GLY A 159 -4.37 -32.02 -33.77
C GLY A 159 -3.16 -32.41 -32.93
N LEU A 160 -2.61 -31.49 -32.12
CA LEU A 160 -1.38 -31.73 -31.33
C LEU A 160 -1.64 -32.38 -29.96
N MET A 161 -2.89 -32.37 -29.48
CA MET A 161 -3.26 -32.81 -28.13
C MET A 161 -4.05 -34.13 -28.11
N GLY A 162 -4.78 -34.47 -29.19
CA GLY A 162 -5.60 -35.68 -29.27
C GLY A 162 -6.65 -35.79 -28.14
N ASP A 163 -7.17 -37.00 -27.88
CA ASP A 163 -8.17 -37.28 -26.83
C ASP A 163 -7.67 -37.10 -25.38
N PHE A 164 -6.45 -36.59 -25.17
CA PHE A 164 -5.87 -36.42 -23.83
C PHE A 164 -6.46 -35.21 -23.09
N VAL A 165 -7.14 -34.30 -23.78
CA VAL A 165 -7.71 -33.09 -23.20
C VAL A 165 -9.21 -33.28 -22.99
N PRO A 166 -9.69 -33.42 -21.73
CA PRO A 166 -11.13 -33.33 -21.49
C PRO A 166 -11.65 -31.97 -21.98
N ASN A 167 -12.83 -31.94 -22.60
CA ASN A 167 -13.55 -30.73 -22.99
C ASN A 167 -13.93 -29.91 -21.74
N VAL A 168 -12.93 -29.25 -21.14
CA VAL A 168 -13.08 -28.36 -19.98
C VAL A 168 -13.74 -27.04 -20.36
N SER A 169 -13.93 -26.79 -21.66
CA SER A 169 -14.49 -25.56 -22.22
C SER A 169 -15.93 -25.26 -21.77
N GLU A 170 -16.69 -26.26 -21.33
CA GLU A 170 -18.07 -26.09 -20.84
C GLU A 170 -18.17 -25.96 -19.31
N SER A 171 -17.06 -26.07 -18.58
CA SER A 171 -17.12 -25.98 -17.13
C SER A 171 -17.34 -24.54 -16.68
N SER A 172 -18.53 -24.24 -16.14
CA SER A 172 -18.89 -22.95 -15.52
C SER A 172 -17.85 -22.49 -14.46
N GLY A 173 -17.06 -23.42 -13.92
CA GLY A 173 -15.95 -23.16 -13.01
C GLY A 173 -14.82 -22.29 -13.59
N LEU A 174 -14.56 -22.32 -14.90
CA LEU A 174 -13.55 -21.45 -15.53
C LEU A 174 -13.95 -19.97 -15.48
N GLN A 175 -15.25 -19.67 -15.58
CA GLN A 175 -15.78 -18.32 -15.48
C GLN A 175 -15.56 -17.72 -14.07
N VAL A 176 -15.50 -18.55 -13.02
CA VAL A 176 -15.17 -18.12 -11.65
C VAL A 176 -13.75 -17.57 -11.53
N LEU A 177 -12.79 -18.28 -12.14
CA LEU A 177 -11.40 -17.83 -12.12
C LEU A 177 -11.29 -16.46 -12.77
N LEU A 178 -12.14 -16.16 -13.77
CA LEU A 178 -12.24 -14.82 -14.33
C LEU A 178 -12.74 -13.82 -13.28
N LEU A 179 -13.75 -14.13 -12.48
CA LEU A 179 -14.27 -13.21 -11.44
C LEU A 179 -13.26 -12.97 -10.30
N LEU A 180 -12.36 -13.91 -10.01
CA LEU A 180 -11.26 -13.71 -9.05
C LEU A 180 -10.26 -12.61 -9.45
N ARG A 181 -10.29 -12.09 -10.69
CA ARG A 181 -9.43 -10.98 -11.15
C ARG A 181 -9.62 -9.71 -10.36
N VAL A 182 -10.79 -9.52 -9.75
CA VAL A 182 -11.06 -8.38 -8.87
C VAL A 182 -10.11 -8.36 -7.66
N LEU A 183 -9.51 -9.49 -7.27
CA LEU A 183 -8.46 -9.56 -6.25
C LEU A 183 -7.21 -8.76 -6.63
N ARG A 184 -6.96 -8.52 -7.92
CA ARG A 184 -5.84 -7.69 -8.40
C ARG A 184 -5.96 -6.24 -7.95
N LEU A 185 -7.18 -5.75 -7.71
CA LEU A 185 -7.41 -4.40 -7.19
C LEU A 185 -6.77 -4.20 -5.81
N LYS A 186 -6.55 -5.27 -5.02
CA LYS A 186 -5.79 -5.15 -3.75
C LYS A 186 -4.39 -4.60 -3.97
N ARG A 187 -3.76 -4.89 -5.11
CA ARG A 187 -2.41 -4.40 -5.44
C ARG A 187 -2.35 -2.87 -5.41
N VAL A 188 -3.35 -2.21 -6.00
CA VAL A 188 -3.45 -0.74 -6.11
C VAL A 188 -3.55 -0.07 -4.73
N LEU A 189 -4.05 -0.79 -3.72
CA LEU A 189 -4.35 -0.25 -2.40
C LEU A 189 -3.42 -0.72 -1.28
N THR A 190 -2.40 -1.53 -1.64
CA THR A 190 -1.45 -2.07 -0.67
C THR A 190 -0.53 -0.97 -0.12
N ASP A 191 -0.19 0.03 -0.93
CA ASP A 191 0.75 1.11 -0.55
C ASP A 191 0.10 2.51 -0.60
N ILE A 192 0.33 3.29 0.46
CA ILE A 192 -0.04 4.71 0.57
C ILE A 192 0.60 5.55 -0.54
N GLN A 193 1.83 5.21 -0.94
CA GLN A 193 2.51 5.94 -2.00
C GLN A 193 1.84 5.69 -3.35
N THR A 194 1.50 4.43 -3.64
CA THR A 194 0.73 4.03 -4.82
C THR A 194 -0.60 4.79 -4.89
N PHE A 195 -1.33 4.87 -3.77
CA PHE A 195 -2.59 5.63 -3.74
C PHE A 195 -2.42 7.14 -3.93
N ARG A 196 -1.39 7.76 -3.34
CA ARG A 196 -1.09 9.18 -3.57
C ARG A 196 -0.74 9.46 -5.03
N ARG A 197 -0.02 8.53 -5.69
CA ARG A 197 0.28 8.62 -7.12
C ARG A 197 -1.01 8.47 -7.95
N PHE A 198 -1.91 7.56 -7.57
CA PHE A 198 -3.25 7.40 -8.16
C PHE A 198 -4.10 8.67 -8.05
N ALA A 199 -4.20 9.28 -6.87
CA ALA A 199 -4.94 10.53 -6.69
C ALA A 199 -4.39 11.64 -7.60
N GLY A 200 -3.06 11.74 -7.71
CA GLY A 200 -2.40 12.63 -8.66
C GLY A 200 -2.71 12.34 -10.13
N ALA A 201 -2.91 11.09 -10.52
CA ALA A 201 -3.26 10.72 -11.90
C ALA A 201 -4.70 11.12 -12.28
N ILE A 202 -5.62 11.18 -11.31
CA ILE A 202 -7.00 11.63 -11.48
C ILE A 202 -7.10 13.18 -11.45
N GLY A 203 -5.98 13.87 -11.24
CA GLY A 203 -5.94 15.33 -11.16
C GLY A 203 -6.21 15.89 -9.77
N ILE A 204 -6.32 15.01 -8.75
CA ILE A 204 -6.41 15.43 -7.35
C ILE A 204 -5.00 15.83 -6.90
N ARG A 205 -4.83 17.07 -6.43
CA ARG A 205 -3.55 17.55 -5.91
C ARG A 205 -3.11 16.68 -4.75
N ARG A 206 -1.83 16.27 -4.76
CA ARG A 206 -1.25 15.39 -3.72
C ARG A 206 -1.33 15.98 -2.31
N SER A 207 -1.44 17.30 -2.19
CA SER A 207 -1.63 18.03 -0.92
C SER A 207 -3.02 17.87 -0.31
N ASP A 208 -4.03 17.50 -1.11
CA ASP A 208 -5.44 17.58 -0.72
C ASP A 208 -5.98 16.20 -0.27
N VAL A 209 -5.16 15.15 -0.40
CA VAL A 209 -5.53 13.77 -0.05
C VAL A 209 -5.34 13.56 1.45
N ARG A 210 -6.45 13.61 2.19
CA ARG A 210 -6.48 13.30 3.62
C ARG A 210 -6.35 11.79 3.87
N PRO A 211 -5.75 11.34 4.99
CA PRO A 211 -5.54 9.92 5.28
C PRO A 211 -6.85 9.12 5.33
N TYR A 212 -7.94 9.72 5.80
CA TYR A 212 -9.25 9.05 5.84
C TYR A 212 -9.80 8.72 4.44
N GLN A 213 -9.47 9.51 3.39
CA GLN A 213 -9.97 9.27 2.03
C GLN A 213 -9.34 8.01 1.42
N LEU A 214 -8.06 7.77 1.68
CA LEU A 214 -7.40 6.50 1.34
C LEU A 214 -8.06 5.34 2.08
N GLN A 215 -8.28 5.51 3.38
CA GLN A 215 -8.80 4.42 4.18
C GLN A 215 -10.24 4.07 3.75
N LEU A 216 -11.04 5.08 3.38
CA LEU A 216 -12.37 4.90 2.81
C LEU A 216 -12.32 4.17 1.46
N SER A 217 -11.45 4.58 0.53
CA SER A 217 -11.31 3.90 -0.76
C SER A 217 -10.88 2.44 -0.60
N ARG A 218 -10.03 2.15 0.39
CA ARG A 218 -9.63 0.79 0.75
C ARG A 218 -10.79 -0.05 1.28
N VAL A 219 -11.62 0.51 2.15
CA VAL A 219 -12.83 -0.15 2.67
C VAL A 219 -13.80 -0.47 1.53
N LEU A 220 -14.14 0.52 0.71
CA LEU A 220 -15.10 0.36 -0.38
C LEU A 220 -14.63 -0.68 -1.40
N LEU A 221 -13.36 -0.61 -1.81
CA LEU A 221 -12.81 -1.58 -2.76
C LEU A 221 -12.73 -2.98 -2.16
N SER A 222 -12.38 -3.11 -0.88
CA SER A 222 -12.35 -4.41 -0.21
C SER A 222 -13.75 -5.04 -0.13
N ILE A 223 -14.79 -4.24 0.16
CA ILE A 223 -16.18 -4.71 0.17
C ILE A 223 -16.61 -5.12 -1.24
N PHE A 224 -16.30 -4.30 -2.25
CA PHE A 224 -16.57 -4.61 -3.65
C PHE A 224 -15.89 -5.91 -4.11
N THR A 225 -14.60 -6.08 -3.80
CA THR A 225 -13.85 -7.31 -4.09
C THR A 225 -14.47 -8.52 -3.38
N LEU A 226 -14.82 -8.39 -2.10
CA LEU A 226 -15.44 -9.49 -1.34
C LEU A 226 -16.80 -9.88 -1.93
N LEU A 227 -17.66 -8.91 -2.22
CA LEU A 227 -18.97 -9.13 -2.84
C LEU A 227 -18.80 -9.78 -4.21
N SER A 228 -17.92 -9.26 -5.06
CA SER A 228 -17.73 -9.80 -6.41
C SER A 228 -17.22 -11.25 -6.40
N VAL A 229 -16.28 -11.56 -5.51
CA VAL A 229 -15.78 -12.93 -5.35
C VAL A 229 -16.85 -13.86 -4.77
N ALA A 230 -17.55 -13.46 -3.71
CA ALA A 230 -18.59 -14.27 -3.08
C ALA A 230 -19.74 -14.56 -4.06
N SER A 231 -20.20 -13.54 -4.78
CA SER A 231 -21.30 -13.66 -5.75
C SER A 231 -20.91 -14.55 -6.92
N GLY A 232 -19.68 -14.44 -7.43
CA GLY A 232 -19.17 -15.31 -8.49
C GLY A 232 -19.08 -16.79 -8.06
N LEU A 233 -18.61 -17.03 -6.83
CA LEU A 233 -18.54 -18.39 -6.28
C LEU A 233 -19.93 -18.98 -6.01
N ILE A 234 -20.88 -18.19 -5.52
CA ILE A 234 -22.28 -18.64 -5.34
C ILE A 234 -22.94 -18.92 -6.69
N TYR A 235 -22.81 -18.01 -7.65
CA TYR A 235 -23.40 -18.16 -8.97
C TYR A 235 -22.96 -19.49 -9.58
N THR A 236 -21.67 -19.80 -9.54
CA THR A 236 -21.18 -21.05 -10.15
C THR A 236 -21.48 -22.32 -9.37
N ALA A 237 -21.64 -22.24 -8.06
CA ALA A 237 -22.08 -23.38 -7.26
C ALA A 237 -23.58 -23.67 -7.43
N GLU A 238 -24.40 -22.64 -7.66
CA GLU A 238 -25.86 -22.74 -7.56
C GLU A 238 -26.59 -22.58 -8.89
N HIS A 239 -26.09 -21.81 -9.86
CA HIS A 239 -26.80 -21.46 -11.10
C HIS A 239 -27.32 -22.67 -11.88
N ALA A 240 -26.55 -23.76 -11.94
CA ALA A 240 -26.95 -24.96 -12.65
C ALA A 240 -28.09 -25.76 -11.99
N VAL A 241 -28.35 -25.54 -10.69
CA VAL A 241 -29.27 -26.37 -9.88
C VAL A 241 -30.40 -25.54 -9.25
N ASN A 242 -30.14 -24.27 -8.95
CA ASN A 242 -30.99 -23.40 -8.18
C ASN A 242 -31.65 -22.35 -9.09
N PRO A 243 -32.96 -22.47 -9.38
CA PRO A 243 -33.65 -21.52 -10.24
C PRO A 243 -33.78 -20.12 -9.61
N ALA A 244 -33.53 -19.98 -8.30
CA ALA A 244 -33.52 -18.68 -7.63
C ALA A 244 -32.26 -17.85 -7.95
N ILE A 245 -31.24 -18.42 -8.62
CA ILE A 245 -30.01 -17.73 -9.02
C ILE A 245 -29.81 -17.90 -10.54
N PRO A 246 -30.63 -17.22 -11.37
CA PRO A 246 -30.53 -17.31 -12.83
C PRO A 246 -29.32 -16.54 -13.38
N ASP A 247 -28.92 -15.44 -12.77
CA ASP A 247 -27.85 -14.56 -13.29
C ASP A 247 -26.91 -14.08 -12.16
N TYR A 248 -25.77 -13.50 -12.55
CA TYR A 248 -24.79 -12.99 -11.59
C TYR A 248 -25.32 -11.83 -10.75
N PHE A 249 -26.20 -10.98 -11.27
CA PHE A 249 -26.76 -9.86 -10.50
C PHE A 249 -27.70 -10.37 -9.40
N THR A 250 -28.45 -11.44 -9.66
CA THR A 250 -29.24 -12.12 -8.62
C THR A 250 -28.34 -12.75 -7.54
N ALA A 251 -27.22 -13.37 -7.93
CA ALA A 251 -26.20 -13.83 -6.98
C ALA A 251 -25.57 -12.67 -6.18
N LEU A 252 -25.37 -11.51 -6.81
CA LEU A 252 -24.85 -10.30 -6.18
C LEU A 252 -25.83 -9.73 -5.16
N TYR A 253 -27.12 -9.71 -5.49
CA TYR A 253 -28.18 -9.34 -4.56
C TYR A 253 -28.17 -10.26 -3.32
N PHE A 254 -28.10 -11.58 -3.52
CA PHE A 254 -27.98 -12.54 -2.41
C PHE A 254 -26.72 -12.30 -1.57
N GLY A 255 -25.56 -12.08 -2.21
CA GLY A 255 -24.31 -11.78 -1.53
C GLY A 255 -24.39 -10.49 -0.71
N LEU A 256 -25.04 -9.45 -1.24
CA LEU A 256 -25.24 -8.17 -0.58
C LEU A 256 -26.13 -8.32 0.65
N THR A 257 -27.30 -8.96 0.53
CA THR A 257 -28.23 -9.15 1.65
C THR A 257 -27.64 -10.04 2.74
N THR A 258 -26.82 -11.03 2.36
CA THR A 258 -26.12 -11.91 3.30
C THR A 258 -24.99 -11.20 4.05
N LEU A 259 -24.09 -10.51 3.33
CA LEU A 259 -22.95 -9.83 3.96
C LEU A 259 -23.34 -8.59 4.76
N THR A 260 -24.44 -7.92 4.39
CA THR A 260 -25.03 -6.83 5.18
C THR A 260 -25.89 -7.32 6.34
N THR A 261 -26.00 -8.64 6.53
CA THR A 261 -26.82 -9.27 7.58
C THR A 261 -28.31 -8.94 7.50
N VAL A 262 -28.80 -8.44 6.36
CA VAL A 262 -30.23 -8.18 6.12
C VAL A 262 -30.99 -9.50 5.99
N GLY A 263 -30.47 -10.41 5.16
CA GLY A 263 -30.93 -11.80 5.05
C GLY A 263 -32.45 -11.97 4.88
N PHE A 264 -33.03 -11.45 3.78
CA PHE A 264 -34.46 -11.58 3.50
C PHE A 264 -34.98 -13.03 3.47
N GLY A 265 -34.10 -13.99 3.16
CA GLY A 265 -34.44 -15.42 3.14
C GLY A 265 -35.21 -15.86 1.89
N ASP A 266 -35.30 -15.00 0.88
CA ASP A 266 -35.89 -15.26 -0.43
C ASP A 266 -35.01 -16.17 -1.31
N ILE A 267 -33.69 -16.05 -1.16
CA ILE A 267 -32.70 -16.88 -1.86
C ILE A 267 -31.83 -17.59 -0.82
N VAL A 268 -31.66 -18.91 -0.98
CA VAL A 268 -30.79 -19.73 -0.12
C VAL A 268 -30.02 -20.76 -0.95
N PRO A 269 -28.76 -21.07 -0.60
CA PRO A 269 -27.98 -22.09 -1.30
C PRO A 269 -28.51 -23.49 -0.99
N VAL A 270 -28.79 -24.27 -2.04
CA VAL A 270 -29.26 -25.65 -1.91
C VAL A 270 -28.11 -26.66 -1.96
N THR A 271 -26.99 -26.29 -2.59
CA THR A 271 -25.84 -27.18 -2.76
C THR A 271 -24.89 -27.14 -1.55
N PHE A 272 -24.17 -28.24 -1.33
CA PHE A 272 -23.13 -28.29 -0.29
C PHE A 272 -22.02 -27.26 -0.55
N ASN A 273 -21.58 -27.14 -1.80
CA ASN A 273 -20.54 -26.19 -2.21
C ASN A 273 -21.01 -24.74 -2.01
N GLY A 274 -22.24 -24.40 -2.40
CA GLY A 274 -22.82 -23.08 -2.19
C GLY A 274 -22.90 -22.71 -0.71
N ARG A 275 -23.33 -23.65 0.15
CA ARG A 275 -23.33 -23.44 1.61
C ARG A 275 -21.93 -23.21 2.16
N LEU A 276 -20.93 -23.98 1.72
CA LEU A 276 -19.54 -23.82 2.13
C LEU A 276 -19.00 -22.44 1.75
N VAL A 277 -19.29 -21.97 0.54
CA VAL A 277 -18.89 -20.63 0.09
C VAL A 277 -19.57 -19.54 0.92
N VAL A 278 -20.86 -19.68 1.24
CA VAL A 278 -21.57 -18.73 2.12
C VAL A 278 -20.94 -18.68 3.51
N CYS A 279 -20.67 -19.83 4.12
CA CYS A 279 -19.99 -19.88 5.42
C CYS A 279 -18.62 -19.19 5.36
N GLY A 280 -17.82 -19.49 4.33
CA GLY A 280 -16.50 -18.88 4.13
C GLY A 280 -16.58 -17.37 3.91
N SER A 281 -17.51 -16.89 3.08
CA SER A 281 -17.65 -15.46 2.78
C SER A 281 -18.11 -14.65 4.00
N ILE A 282 -18.99 -15.22 4.84
CA ILE A 282 -19.39 -14.61 6.11
C ILE A 282 -18.19 -14.51 7.07
N LEU A 283 -17.40 -15.59 7.23
CA LEU A 283 -16.21 -15.56 8.09
C LEU A 283 -15.20 -14.50 7.64
N VAL A 284 -14.94 -14.41 6.33
CA VAL A 284 -14.06 -13.37 5.77
C VAL A 284 -14.66 -11.98 5.96
N GLY A 285 -15.96 -11.81 5.73
CA GLY A 285 -16.65 -10.53 5.92
C GLY A 285 -16.56 -10.01 7.35
N ILE A 286 -16.86 -10.87 8.33
CA ILE A 286 -16.78 -10.54 9.76
C ILE A 286 -15.34 -10.26 10.21
N ALA A 287 -14.33 -10.92 9.64
CA ALA A 287 -12.94 -10.65 9.98
C ALA A 287 -12.41 -9.35 9.34
N VAL A 288 -12.76 -9.10 8.08
CA VAL A 288 -12.11 -8.05 7.27
C VAL A 288 -12.82 -6.70 7.41
N ILE A 289 -14.16 -6.66 7.36
CA ILE A 289 -14.92 -5.39 7.32
C ILE A 289 -14.75 -4.59 8.62
N PRO A 290 -14.95 -5.16 9.82
CA PRO A 290 -14.77 -4.44 11.08
C PRO A 290 -13.34 -3.95 11.28
N ALA A 291 -12.34 -4.76 10.91
CA ALA A 291 -10.92 -4.38 11.02
C ALA A 291 -10.57 -3.17 10.14
N GLN A 292 -11.21 -3.04 8.97
CA GLN A 292 -11.02 -1.88 8.10
C GLN A 292 -11.83 -0.67 8.56
N ALA A 293 -13.02 -0.88 9.12
CA ALA A 293 -13.84 0.17 9.72
C ALA A 293 -13.15 0.81 10.93
N ALA A 294 -12.54 0.02 11.81
CA ALA A 294 -11.75 0.53 12.95
C ALA A 294 -10.63 1.46 12.48
N LYS A 295 -9.84 1.02 11.49
CA LYS A 295 -8.78 1.85 10.88
C LYS A 295 -9.32 3.12 10.21
N LEU A 296 -10.54 3.09 9.66
CA LEU A 296 -11.19 4.28 9.11
C LEU A 296 -11.54 5.28 10.21
N VAL A 297 -12.06 4.79 11.34
CA VAL A 297 -12.33 5.63 12.52
C VAL A 297 -11.04 6.26 13.03
N ASP A 298 -9.96 5.48 13.19
CA ASP A 298 -8.64 5.99 13.59
C ASP A 298 -8.15 7.08 12.64
N ALA A 299 -8.32 6.89 11.33
CA ALA A 299 -7.92 7.86 10.32
C ALA A 299 -8.77 9.14 10.36
N ILE A 300 -10.06 9.04 10.70
CA ILE A 300 -10.95 10.19 10.86
C ILE A 300 -10.57 10.97 12.12
N VAL A 301 -10.37 10.29 13.26
CA VAL A 301 -9.96 10.92 14.53
C VAL A 301 -8.61 11.62 14.37
N ALA A 302 -7.63 10.95 13.75
CA ALA A 302 -6.33 11.55 13.46
C ALA A 302 -6.46 12.82 12.57
N SER A 303 -7.43 12.84 11.66
CA SER A 303 -7.66 14.03 10.82
C SER A 303 -8.32 15.20 11.55
N GLN A 304 -9.04 14.94 12.65
CA GLN A 304 -9.63 15.98 13.50
C GLN A 304 -8.56 16.67 14.37
N GLY A 305 -7.66 15.90 14.97
CA GLY A 305 -6.54 16.47 15.77
C GLY A 305 -5.63 17.38 14.95
N LEU A 306 -5.37 17.03 13.68
CA LEU A 306 -4.59 17.89 12.78
C LEU A 306 -5.27 19.24 12.48
N ALA A 307 -6.61 19.30 12.46
CA ALA A 307 -7.34 20.53 12.23
C ALA A 307 -7.35 21.45 13.47
N GLU A 308 -7.35 20.87 14.67
CA GLU A 308 -7.23 21.61 15.93
C GLU A 308 -5.83 22.22 16.10
N ASP A 309 -4.76 21.49 15.77
CA ASP A 309 -3.39 22.01 15.88
C ASP A 309 -3.11 23.15 14.87
N GLU A 310 -3.65 23.08 13.65
CA GLU A 310 -3.50 24.13 12.64
C GLU A 310 -4.22 25.43 13.05
N THR A 311 -5.40 25.31 13.68
CA THR A 311 -6.16 26.46 14.18
C THR A 311 -5.48 27.11 15.40
N ILE A 312 -4.91 26.32 16.31
CA ILE A 312 -4.13 26.85 17.45
C ILE A 312 -2.83 27.52 16.96
N GLY A 313 -2.14 26.91 15.99
CA GLY A 313 -0.92 27.48 15.40
C GLY A 313 -1.14 28.80 14.67
N THR A 314 -2.23 28.92 13.93
CA THR A 314 -2.58 30.18 13.24
C THR A 314 -2.98 31.29 14.21
N MET A 315 -3.71 30.99 15.30
CA MET A 315 -4.01 31.98 16.35
C MET A 315 -2.75 32.47 17.07
N THR A 316 -1.80 31.58 17.38
CA THR A 316 -0.52 31.91 18.03
C THR A 316 0.39 32.76 17.13
N ARG A 317 0.39 32.48 15.83
CA ARG A 317 1.15 33.26 14.83
C ARG A 317 0.54 34.65 14.59
N SER A 318 -0.78 34.78 14.69
CA SER A 318 -1.47 36.07 14.56
C SER A 318 -1.23 36.98 15.75
N THR A 319 -1.21 36.43 16.97
CA THR A 319 -0.95 37.18 18.21
C THR A 319 0.49 37.68 18.28
N SER A 320 1.48 36.88 17.89
CA SER A 320 2.90 37.29 17.81
C SER A 320 3.20 38.35 16.75
N LEU A 321 2.42 38.43 15.67
CA LEU A 321 2.52 39.50 14.68
C LEU A 321 1.87 40.81 15.15
N LEU A 322 0.87 40.75 16.02
CA LEU A 322 0.25 41.93 16.62
C LEU A 322 1.10 42.54 17.73
N THR A 323 1.85 41.74 18.49
CA THR A 323 2.79 42.25 19.51
C THR A 323 4.03 42.89 18.89
N THR A 324 4.50 42.42 17.73
CA THR A 324 5.67 43.01 17.04
C THR A 324 5.33 44.30 16.29
N LYS A 325 4.09 44.47 15.82
CA LYS A 325 3.64 45.70 15.14
C LYS A 325 3.34 46.87 16.10
N LYS A 326 3.05 46.58 17.37
CA LYS A 326 2.85 47.61 18.42
C LYS A 326 4.16 48.26 18.91
N SER A 327 5.33 47.73 18.52
CA SER A 327 6.65 48.29 18.88
C SER A 327 7.24 49.25 17.84
N ARG A 328 6.51 49.57 16.75
CA ARG A 328 7.08 50.35 15.62
C ARG A 328 6.28 51.58 15.23
N GLY A 329 5.68 52.25 16.20
CA GLY A 329 5.12 53.58 16.03
C GLY A 329 5.18 54.32 17.35
N ASP A 330 6.24 55.10 17.56
CA ASP A 330 6.15 56.42 18.17
C ASP A 330 7.52 57.14 18.21
N THR A 331 7.45 58.43 17.89
CA THR A 331 8.40 59.56 18.09
C THR A 331 9.45 59.90 17.04
N ASP A 332 9.18 61.03 16.37
CA ASP A 332 10.13 61.95 15.75
C ASP A 332 10.81 62.85 16.80
N SER A 333 12.03 63.30 16.46
CA SER A 333 12.70 64.57 16.82
C SER A 333 13.77 64.61 17.94
N PRO A 334 14.77 65.52 17.80
CA PRO A 334 16.17 65.23 18.10
C PRO A 334 16.72 66.04 19.28
N THR A 335 17.67 65.49 20.06
CA THR A 335 18.66 66.30 20.78
C THR A 335 19.92 65.50 21.14
N ASN A 336 21.07 66.15 20.92
CA ASN A 336 22.39 65.80 21.46
C ASN A 336 22.41 65.99 22.98
N GLY A 337 23.18 65.18 23.71
CA GLY A 337 23.55 65.51 25.09
C GLY A 337 24.20 64.37 25.87
N LEU A 338 25.34 64.71 26.48
CA LEU A 338 26.24 63.95 27.36
C LEU A 338 25.56 63.05 28.43
N GLY A 339 26.25 61.98 28.84
CA GLY A 339 25.91 61.13 30.02
C GLY A 339 26.15 61.82 31.37
N PRO A 340 26.48 61.14 32.49
CA PRO A 340 26.38 59.72 32.84
C PRO A 340 25.64 59.49 34.21
N SER A 341 25.66 58.23 34.68
CA SER A 341 25.69 57.82 36.11
C SER A 341 24.37 57.60 36.88
N GLY A 342 24.40 56.58 37.73
CA GLY A 342 23.63 56.52 38.99
C GLY A 342 22.42 55.60 39.00
N ALA A 343 22.65 54.30 39.19
CA ALA A 343 21.64 53.40 39.73
C ALA A 343 21.68 53.50 41.26
N ASP A 344 20.53 53.75 41.90
CA ASP A 344 20.02 52.96 43.01
C ASP A 344 18.67 53.51 43.54
N LEU A 345 17.81 52.56 43.92
CA LEU A 345 16.69 52.62 44.86
C LEU A 345 15.45 53.51 44.57
N GLU A 346 14.29 52.87 44.37
CA GLU A 346 13.17 52.82 45.35
C GLU A 346 11.84 52.36 44.73
N VAL A 347 11.13 51.49 45.45
CA VAL A 347 9.75 50.99 45.23
C VAL A 347 8.80 51.96 45.94
N PRO A 348 7.66 52.45 45.40
CA PRO A 348 6.34 51.75 45.46
C PRO A 348 5.31 52.28 44.41
N PRO A 349 3.95 52.19 44.53
CA PRO A 349 3.06 51.33 45.31
C PRO A 349 1.97 50.59 44.49
N LYS A 350 1.11 49.91 45.26
CA LYS A 350 -0.07 49.10 44.96
C LYS A 350 -1.22 49.88 44.29
N ASP A 351 -2.17 49.07 43.80
CA ASP A 351 -3.58 49.37 43.51
C ASP A 351 -3.95 49.73 42.06
N VAL A 352 -4.15 48.69 41.23
CA VAL A 352 -5.18 48.74 40.17
C VAL A 352 -5.88 47.37 40.10
N LYS A 353 -7.17 47.36 40.45
CA LYS A 353 -8.10 46.25 40.18
C LYS A 353 -8.23 46.11 38.66
N MET A 354 -7.95 44.92 38.11
CA MET A 354 -8.38 44.56 36.78
C MET A 354 -9.61 43.66 36.87
N GLU A 355 -10.72 44.19 36.37
CA GLU A 355 -11.94 43.45 36.06
C GLU A 355 -11.67 42.35 35.03
N ASN A 356 -12.39 41.26 35.23
CA ASN A 356 -12.29 40.00 34.54
C ASN A 356 -13.24 40.00 33.33
N THR A 357 -12.71 39.78 32.12
CA THR A 357 -13.49 39.31 30.96
C THR A 357 -12.73 38.21 30.20
N GLY A 358 -13.04 36.96 30.55
CA GLY A 358 -13.30 35.88 29.58
C GLY A 358 -12.13 35.20 28.85
N ASN A 359 -11.68 34.08 29.40
CA ASN A 359 -11.05 32.92 28.74
C ASN A 359 -9.70 33.12 28.01
N ALA A 360 -8.66 33.42 28.78
CA ALA A 360 -7.31 32.91 28.49
C ALA A 360 -7.01 31.77 29.47
N ALA A 361 -6.78 30.55 28.97
CA ALA A 361 -6.33 29.44 29.80
C ALA A 361 -4.97 29.82 30.41
N SER A 362 -4.99 30.22 31.69
CA SER A 362 -3.81 30.59 32.44
C SER A 362 -3.01 29.31 32.74
N TYR A 363 -1.72 29.31 32.44
CA TYR A 363 -0.82 28.21 32.72
C TYR A 363 0.30 28.66 33.65
N LYS A 364 0.66 27.83 34.63
CA LYS A 364 1.81 28.07 35.51
C LYS A 364 3.11 27.63 34.84
N VAL A 365 4.20 28.31 35.19
CA VAL A 365 5.56 27.96 34.79
C VAL A 365 6.32 27.47 36.02
N CYS A 366 7.04 26.36 35.89
CA CYS A 366 7.82 25.83 36.99
C CYS A 366 9.02 26.73 37.30
N GLY A 367 9.15 27.21 38.54
CA GLY A 367 10.30 28.04 38.95
C GLY A 367 11.65 27.31 38.92
N ASN A 368 11.65 25.98 39.03
CA ASN A 368 12.86 25.17 39.10
C ASN A 368 13.39 24.75 37.72
N CYS A 369 12.56 24.13 36.88
CA CYS A 369 12.97 23.63 35.56
C CYS A 369 12.46 24.46 34.38
N ARG A 370 11.68 25.52 34.63
CA ARG A 370 11.07 26.42 33.62
C ARG A 370 10.12 25.73 32.63
N ALA A 371 9.66 24.51 32.91
CA ALA A 371 8.62 23.86 32.11
C ALA A 371 7.31 24.69 32.15
N THR A 372 6.68 24.86 30.98
CA THR A 372 5.43 25.61 30.78
C THR A 372 4.25 24.63 30.59
N GLY A 373 3.01 25.15 30.60
CA GLY A 373 1.81 24.32 30.32
C GLY A 373 1.22 23.60 31.52
N HIS A 374 1.56 23.99 32.76
CA HIS A 374 0.89 23.46 33.95
C HIS A 374 -0.49 24.09 34.11
N ARG A 375 -1.52 23.30 34.42
CA ARG A 375 -2.83 23.83 34.82
C ARG A 375 -2.72 24.65 36.11
N MET A 376 -3.63 25.61 36.33
CA MET A 376 -3.58 26.49 37.52
C MET A 376 -3.73 25.76 38.85
N ASP A 377 -4.40 24.61 38.84
CA ASP A 377 -4.61 23.73 39.99
C ASP A 377 -3.45 22.75 40.23
N ALA A 378 -2.46 22.68 39.34
CA ALA A 378 -1.30 21.83 39.53
C ALA A 378 -0.45 22.32 40.71
N THR A 379 -0.10 21.39 41.60
CA THR A 379 0.73 21.61 42.81
C THR A 379 2.16 21.13 42.62
N PHE A 380 2.41 20.22 41.68
CA PHE A 380 3.74 19.67 41.39
C PHE A 380 4.03 19.70 39.90
N CYS A 381 5.30 19.92 39.54
CA CYS A 381 5.77 19.90 38.16
C CYS A 381 5.86 18.46 37.64
N PHE A 382 5.26 18.18 36.47
CA PHE A 382 5.32 16.86 35.84
C PHE A 382 6.73 16.48 35.36
N ASN A 383 7.60 17.47 35.13
CA ASN A 383 8.94 17.25 34.58
C ASN A 383 9.99 17.00 35.67
N CYS A 384 9.93 17.73 36.80
CA CYS A 384 10.95 17.65 37.85
C CYS A 384 10.43 17.36 39.26
N GLY A 385 9.12 17.23 39.44
CA GLY A 385 8.50 16.93 40.74
C GLY A 385 8.55 18.05 41.78
N SER A 386 9.12 19.24 41.46
CA SER A 386 9.13 20.37 42.40
C SER A 386 7.75 21.02 42.53
N LYS A 387 7.48 21.64 43.69
CA LYS A 387 6.23 22.36 43.95
C LYS A 387 6.13 23.63 43.08
N ILE A 388 4.93 23.92 42.55
CA ILE A 388 4.66 25.04 41.61
C ILE A 388 3.50 25.94 42.03
#